data_AF-A0A5E6S889-F1
#
_entry.id   AF-A0A5E6S889-F1
#
_cell.length_a   1.000
_cell.length_b   1.000
_cell.length_c   1.000
_cell.angle_alpha   90.00
_cell.angle_beta   90.00
_cell.angle_gamma   90.00
#
_symmetry.space_group_name_H-M   'P 1'
#
loop_
_entity.id
_entity.type
_entity.pdbx_description
1 polymer ?
#
loop_
_entity_poly.entity_id
_entity_poly.type
_entity_poly.pdbx_seq_one_letter_code
_entity_poly.pdbx_strand_id
1 'polypeptide(L)'
;MSPASSRPVPAHVLDAAIAWQLTLDSSSPLEREEFAKWHAAHEEHARAWRQLGMLDQRFSVAKGPARSALLQSREGIRRRVRKLGSGLASVVVLVGVGLFASERFMPLDYWLADQRTATGEQRTVHLADGTVLNLNTHSAVDVRFDDKRRLIVLQEGEILVETGHGDARPFIVETREGSMRALGTRFLVKREEAGTRLSVLQSAVAAHPQSNPEEQILHEGQQVLLRSDGLGSIVALNPGADAWTRGMLVVDNARLGDLVHELGRYRRGHLGVAPDVADLRITGSFPLHDTDKALSALLPTLPVQIERHTPYWVTVAKADIKPE
;
A
#
# COMPACT_ATOMS: atom_id res chain seq x y z
N MET A 1 -1.19 -7.72 48.22
CA MET A 1 -0.66 -8.83 47.41
C MET A 1 -1.15 -8.63 45.98
N SER A 2 -0.40 -8.34 44.90
CA SER A 2 1.00 -7.97 44.65
C SER A 2 1.00 -7.14 43.35
N PRO A 3 1.82 -6.08 43.19
CA PRO A 3 1.68 -5.05 42.15
C PRO A 3 2.40 -5.36 40.81
N ALA A 4 2.37 -6.60 40.31
CA ALA A 4 3.21 -7.02 39.17
C ALA A 4 2.50 -7.16 37.80
N SER A 5 1.20 -6.85 37.67
CA SER A 5 0.39 -7.29 36.51
C SER A 5 0.19 -6.29 35.37
N SER A 6 0.92 -5.17 35.31
CA SER A 6 0.74 -4.12 34.27
C SER A 6 1.90 -3.99 33.27
N ARG A 7 2.88 -4.90 33.28
CA ARG A 7 4.02 -4.82 32.36
C ARG A 7 3.68 -5.47 31.01
N PRO A 8 3.90 -4.79 29.87
CA PRO A 8 3.76 -5.41 28.54
C PRO A 8 4.63 -6.65 28.44
N VAL A 9 4.07 -7.75 27.92
CA VAL A 9 4.84 -8.97 27.67
C VAL A 9 5.86 -8.68 26.55
N PRO A 10 7.13 -9.12 26.66
CA PRO A 10 8.12 -8.88 25.63
C PRO A 10 7.66 -9.39 24.25
N ALA A 11 7.92 -8.62 23.20
CA ALA A 11 7.43 -8.91 21.84
C ALA A 11 7.79 -10.33 21.36
N HIS A 12 9.02 -10.77 21.61
CA HIS A 12 9.48 -12.11 21.23
C HIS A 12 8.69 -13.26 21.90
N VAL A 13 8.14 -13.03 23.10
CA VAL A 13 7.30 -14.02 23.81
C VAL A 13 5.89 -14.04 23.23
N LEU A 14 5.37 -12.88 22.82
CA LEU A 14 4.09 -12.78 22.13
C LEU A 14 4.14 -13.40 20.73
N ASP A 15 5.23 -13.18 20.00
CA ASP A 15 5.49 -13.79 18.68
C ASP A 15 5.53 -15.31 18.77
N ALA A 16 6.22 -15.85 19.78
CA ALA A 16 6.23 -17.28 20.06
C ALA A 16 4.84 -17.83 20.39
N ALA A 17 4.03 -17.08 21.14
CA ALA A 17 2.66 -17.46 21.46
C ALA A 17 1.74 -17.45 20.21
N ILE A 18 1.89 -16.47 19.31
CA ILE A 18 1.18 -16.40 18.02
C ILE A 18 1.58 -17.58 17.13
N ALA A 19 2.87 -17.91 17.07
CA ALA A 19 3.37 -19.05 16.31
C ALA A 19 2.76 -20.37 16.79
N TRP A 20 2.64 -20.56 18.11
CA TRP A 20 1.94 -21.72 18.68
C TRP A 20 0.44 -21.73 18.35
N GLN A 21 -0.24 -20.59 18.37
CA GLN A 21 -1.67 -20.51 18.04
C GLN A 21 -1.95 -20.90 16.58
N LEU A 22 -1.06 -20.52 15.65
CA LEU A 22 -1.19 -20.85 14.24
C LEU A 22 -0.93 -22.33 13.91
N THR A 23 -0.25 -23.04 14.81
CA THR A 23 0.19 -24.42 14.61
C THR A 23 -0.64 -25.43 15.41
N LEU A 24 -1.23 -25.02 16.55
CA LEU A 24 -1.98 -25.91 17.45
C LEU A 24 -3.19 -26.59 16.81
N ASP A 25 -3.93 -25.88 15.93
CA ASP A 25 -5.13 -26.40 15.27
C ASP A 25 -4.87 -27.63 14.37
N SER A 26 -3.60 -27.86 14.02
CA SER A 26 -3.18 -28.98 13.17
C SER A 26 -1.97 -29.74 13.73
N SER A 27 -1.69 -29.61 15.03
CA SER A 27 -0.47 -30.16 15.65
C SER A 27 -0.56 -31.66 15.91
N SER A 28 0.58 -32.33 15.67
CA SER A 28 0.86 -33.72 16.04
C SER A 28 1.03 -33.89 17.56
N PRO A 29 0.94 -35.12 18.10
CA PRO A 29 1.14 -35.37 19.53
C PRO A 29 2.50 -34.87 20.06
N LEU A 30 3.56 -34.93 19.24
CA LEU A 30 4.91 -34.46 19.59
C LEU A 30 4.94 -32.93 19.74
N GLU A 31 4.33 -32.20 18.79
CA GLU A 31 4.27 -30.73 18.80
C GLU A 31 3.42 -30.20 19.97
N ARG A 32 2.41 -30.96 20.42
CA ARG A 32 1.65 -30.63 21.64
C ARG A 32 2.47 -30.77 22.91
N GLU A 33 3.39 -31.74 22.94
CA GLU A 33 4.31 -31.91 24.06
C GLU A 33 5.36 -30.79 24.11
N GLU A 34 5.86 -30.36 22.95
CA GLU A 34 6.75 -29.20 22.83
C GLU A 34 6.07 -27.89 23.24
N PHE A 35 4.79 -27.72 22.86
CA PHE A 35 3.97 -26.61 23.34
C PHE A 35 3.81 -26.64 24.87
N ALA A 36 3.51 -27.80 25.45
CA ALA A 36 3.35 -27.94 26.89
C ALA A 36 4.65 -27.60 27.64
N LYS A 37 5.81 -28.01 27.09
CA LYS A 37 7.13 -27.64 27.60
C LYS A 37 7.36 -26.14 27.52
N TRP A 38 7.07 -25.51 26.37
CA TRP A 38 7.21 -24.07 26.19
C TRP A 38 6.29 -23.26 27.11
N HIS A 39 5.02 -23.65 27.23
CA HIS A 39 4.03 -22.97 28.06
C HIS A 39 4.37 -23.08 29.55
N ALA A 40 4.92 -24.22 30.00
CA ALA A 40 5.35 -24.44 31.38
C ALA A 40 6.74 -23.87 31.69
N ALA A 41 7.55 -23.51 30.69
CA ALA A 41 8.91 -23.03 30.88
C ALA A 41 9.00 -21.65 31.56
N HIS A 42 8.00 -20.78 31.38
CA HIS A 42 8.03 -19.45 31.98
C HIS A 42 6.63 -18.85 32.20
N GLU A 43 6.43 -18.14 33.31
CA GLU A 43 5.17 -17.44 33.61
C GLU A 43 4.79 -16.36 32.57
N GLU A 44 5.74 -15.84 31.80
CA GLU A 44 5.47 -14.86 30.74
C GLU A 44 4.83 -15.51 29.52
N HIS A 45 5.18 -16.77 29.22
CA HIS A 45 4.61 -17.54 28.11
C HIS A 45 3.14 -17.85 28.36
N ALA A 46 2.81 -18.27 29.59
CA ALA A 46 1.44 -18.49 30.03
C ALA A 46 0.61 -17.18 30.12
N ARG A 47 1.26 -16.02 30.32
CA ARG A 47 0.61 -14.71 30.24
C ARG A 47 0.32 -14.30 28.79
N ALA A 48 1.29 -14.45 27.88
CA ALA A 48 1.10 -14.19 26.44
C ALA A 48 -0.02 -15.05 25.85
N TRP A 49 -0.04 -16.35 26.18
CA TRP A 49 -1.05 -17.28 25.71
C TRP A 49 -2.47 -16.89 26.15
N ARG A 50 -2.64 -16.47 27.41
CA ARG A 50 -3.94 -15.97 27.91
C ARG A 50 -4.37 -14.67 27.24
N GLN A 51 -3.45 -13.77 26.93
CA GLN A 51 -3.76 -12.53 26.23
C GLN A 51 -4.27 -12.80 24.80
N LEU A 52 -3.67 -13.75 24.08
CA LEU A 52 -4.12 -14.14 22.73
C LEU A 52 -5.51 -14.78 22.73
N GLY A 53 -5.82 -15.65 23.70
CA GLY A 53 -7.16 -16.26 23.81
C GLY A 53 -8.29 -15.23 24.01
N MET A 54 -8.00 -14.07 24.59
CA MET A 54 -8.96 -12.96 24.73
C MET A 54 -9.19 -12.19 23.42
N LEU A 55 -8.24 -12.21 22.48
CA LEU A 55 -8.43 -11.65 21.13
C LEU A 55 -9.26 -12.59 20.24
N ASP A 56 -9.05 -13.90 20.33
CA ASP A 56 -9.70 -14.87 19.44
C ASP A 56 -11.24 -14.92 19.63
N GLN A 57 -11.71 -14.71 20.87
CA GLN A 57 -13.15 -14.55 21.16
C GLN A 57 -13.78 -13.31 20.49
N ARG A 58 -12.98 -12.29 20.14
CA ARG A 58 -13.45 -11.08 19.44
C ARG A 58 -13.48 -11.25 17.91
N PHE A 59 -12.76 -12.23 17.36
CA PHE A 59 -12.66 -12.46 15.90
C PHE A 59 -13.50 -13.64 15.38
N SER A 60 -14.12 -14.45 16.26
CA SER A 60 -14.90 -15.64 15.88
C SER A 60 -16.25 -15.39 15.17
N VAL A 61 -16.55 -14.16 14.73
CA VAL A 61 -17.86 -13.80 14.15
C VAL A 61 -17.92 -13.90 12.61
N ALA A 62 -16.82 -14.12 11.89
CA ALA A 62 -16.84 -14.15 10.41
C ALA A 62 -16.46 -15.53 9.82
N LYS A 63 -17.45 -16.42 9.61
CA LYS A 63 -17.30 -17.65 8.83
C LYS A 63 -17.89 -17.46 7.43
N GLY A 64 -17.07 -17.55 6.39
CA GLY A 64 -17.50 -17.39 4.99
C GLY A 64 -16.83 -18.35 3.98
N PRO A 65 -17.42 -18.53 2.79
CA PRO A 65 -17.07 -19.56 1.79
C PRO A 65 -15.68 -19.42 1.15
N ALA A 66 -14.96 -18.32 1.39
CA ALA A 66 -13.57 -18.17 0.96
C ALA A 66 -12.61 -19.19 1.60
N ARG A 67 -12.94 -19.72 2.78
CA ARG A 67 -12.12 -20.72 3.48
C ARG A 67 -12.14 -22.09 2.81
N SER A 68 -13.25 -22.50 2.19
CA SER A 68 -13.35 -23.83 1.56
C SER A 68 -12.58 -23.92 0.24
N ALA A 69 -12.56 -22.84 -0.54
CA ALA A 69 -11.78 -22.76 -1.78
C ALA A 69 -10.26 -22.82 -1.52
N LEU A 70 -9.78 -22.21 -0.45
CA LEU A 70 -8.37 -22.28 -0.03
C LEU A 70 -7.95 -23.68 0.43
N LEU A 71 -8.87 -24.45 1.04
CA LEU A 71 -8.56 -25.81 1.51
C LEU A 71 -8.45 -26.83 0.36
N GLN A 72 -9.21 -26.66 -0.73
CA GLN A 72 -9.16 -27.57 -1.88
C GLN A 72 -7.88 -27.42 -2.72
N SER A 73 -7.34 -26.20 -2.82
CA SER A 73 -6.03 -25.93 -3.45
C SER A 73 -4.86 -26.64 -2.73
N ARG A 74 -5.00 -26.83 -1.40
CA ARG A 74 -3.95 -27.40 -0.54
C ARG A 74 -3.67 -28.88 -0.80
N GLU A 75 -4.64 -29.65 -1.30
CA GLU A 75 -4.47 -31.09 -1.57
C GLU A 75 -3.63 -31.39 -2.82
N GLY A 76 -3.74 -30.54 -3.86
CA GLY A 76 -2.95 -30.67 -5.09
C GLY A 76 -1.46 -30.43 -4.87
N ILE A 77 -1.14 -29.45 -4.00
CA ILE A 77 0.23 -29.12 -3.60
C ILE A 77 0.83 -30.27 -2.75
N ARG A 78 0.02 -30.87 -1.86
CA ARG A 78 0.42 -31.98 -0.96
C ARG A 78 0.91 -33.22 -1.71
N ARG A 79 0.32 -33.55 -2.87
CA ARG A 79 0.74 -34.72 -3.67
C ARG A 79 2.09 -34.51 -4.36
N ARG A 80 2.41 -33.26 -4.72
CA ARG A 80 3.63 -32.93 -5.45
C ARG A 80 4.85 -32.81 -4.53
N VAL A 81 4.64 -32.32 -3.30
CA VAL A 81 5.68 -32.22 -2.27
C VAL A 81 6.08 -33.58 -1.68
N ARG A 82 5.18 -34.57 -1.67
CA ARG A 82 5.47 -35.92 -1.14
C ARG A 82 6.51 -36.73 -1.95
N LYS A 83 6.86 -36.29 -3.16
CA LYS A 83 7.89 -36.94 -4.00
C LYS A 83 9.32 -36.42 -3.78
N LEU A 84 9.49 -35.33 -3.04
CA LEU A 84 10.79 -34.75 -2.72
C LEU A 84 10.96 -34.81 -1.20
N GLY A 85 12.01 -35.51 -0.74
CA GLY A 85 12.25 -35.80 0.66
C GLY A 85 11.99 -34.61 1.59
N SER A 86 11.26 -34.87 2.67
CA SER A 86 10.56 -33.91 3.54
C SER A 86 11.42 -32.93 4.34
N GLY A 87 12.74 -32.91 4.14
CA GLY A 87 13.66 -32.01 4.83
C GLY A 87 14.02 -30.74 4.05
N LEU A 88 14.13 -30.83 2.72
CA LEU A 88 14.61 -29.71 1.89
C LEU A 88 13.47 -28.90 1.25
N ALA A 89 12.33 -29.55 0.96
CA ALA A 89 11.17 -28.88 0.39
C ALA A 89 10.49 -27.92 1.38
N SER A 90 10.51 -28.23 2.68
CA SER A 90 9.95 -27.38 3.73
C SER A 90 10.77 -26.11 3.94
N VAL A 91 12.10 -26.19 3.88
CA VAL A 91 12.99 -25.03 3.98
C VAL A 91 12.87 -24.14 2.75
N VAL A 92 12.81 -24.72 1.53
CA VAL A 92 12.63 -23.93 0.30
C VAL A 92 11.24 -23.26 0.24
N VAL A 93 10.20 -23.90 0.79
CA VAL A 93 8.87 -23.28 0.90
C VAL A 93 8.82 -22.21 2.00
N LEU A 94 9.47 -22.42 3.15
CA LEU A 94 9.54 -21.42 4.23
C LEU A 94 10.38 -20.20 3.83
N VAL A 95 11.54 -20.42 3.19
CA VAL A 95 12.38 -19.34 2.66
C VAL A 95 11.71 -18.69 1.46
N GLY A 96 11.08 -19.46 0.57
CA GLY A 96 10.34 -18.94 -0.58
C GLY A 96 9.13 -18.11 -0.17
N VAL A 97 8.33 -18.56 0.80
CA VAL A 97 7.20 -17.80 1.35
C VAL A 97 7.70 -16.61 2.18
N GLY A 98 8.79 -16.75 2.93
CA GLY A 98 9.40 -15.65 3.68
C GLY A 98 9.92 -14.54 2.79
N LEU A 99 10.62 -14.87 1.70
CA LEU A 99 11.12 -13.91 0.71
C LEU A 99 9.98 -13.31 -0.14
N PHE A 100 8.97 -14.11 -0.51
CA PHE A 100 7.82 -13.63 -1.28
C PHE A 100 6.86 -12.79 -0.43
N ALA A 101 6.84 -13.00 0.89
CA ALA A 101 6.08 -12.19 1.84
C ALA A 101 6.82 -10.89 2.22
N SER A 102 8.15 -10.89 2.30
CA SER A 102 8.90 -9.69 2.70
C SER A 102 8.78 -8.53 1.70
N GLU A 103 8.62 -8.81 0.41
CA GLU A 103 8.45 -7.77 -0.62
C GLU A 103 7.01 -7.23 -0.73
N ARG A 104 6.04 -7.85 -0.02
CA ARG A 104 4.61 -7.52 -0.12
C ARG A 104 3.96 -7.18 1.22
N PHE A 105 4.67 -7.28 2.34
CA PHE A 105 4.15 -6.87 3.63
C PHE A 105 4.17 -5.33 3.71
N MET A 106 3.00 -4.73 3.47
CA MET A 106 2.81 -3.33 3.83
C MET A 106 3.08 -3.16 5.33
N PRO A 107 3.83 -2.12 5.74
CA PRO A 107 4.20 -1.89 7.14
C PRO A 107 2.99 -1.96 8.08
N LEU A 108 3.20 -2.36 9.35
CA LEU A 108 2.15 -2.35 10.38
C LEU A 108 1.43 -1.00 10.47
N ASP A 109 2.16 0.09 10.20
CA ASP A 109 1.64 1.45 10.20
C ASP A 109 0.54 1.66 9.15
N TYR A 110 0.59 0.99 7.99
CA TYR A 110 -0.52 1.00 7.01
C TYR A 110 -1.80 0.40 7.59
N TRP A 111 -1.68 -0.72 8.32
CA TRP A 111 -2.83 -1.44 8.88
C TRP A 111 -3.40 -0.81 10.14
N LEU A 112 -2.64 0.06 10.81
CA LEU A 112 -3.07 0.81 11.97
C LEU A 112 -3.49 2.24 11.62
N ALA A 113 -3.37 2.65 10.36
CA ALA A 113 -3.66 4.01 9.96
C ALA A 113 -5.11 4.42 10.23
N ASP A 114 -5.28 5.66 10.71
CA ASP A 114 -6.57 6.28 11.06
C ASP A 114 -7.53 6.28 9.87
N GLN A 115 -7.01 6.61 8.68
CA GLN A 115 -7.76 6.65 7.44
C GLN A 115 -7.10 5.77 6.38
N ARG A 116 -7.93 4.98 5.68
CA ARG A 116 -7.46 4.13 4.57
C ARG A 116 -8.47 4.03 3.44
N THR A 117 -7.95 3.74 2.25
CA THR A 117 -8.73 3.36 1.07
C THR A 117 -8.26 2.00 0.55
N ALA A 118 -9.20 1.18 0.08
CA ALA A 118 -8.87 -0.04 -0.64
C ALA A 118 -8.37 0.27 -2.07
N THR A 119 -7.83 -0.75 -2.76
CA THR A 119 -7.54 -0.65 -4.20
C THR A 119 -8.81 -0.32 -4.98
N GLY A 120 -8.76 0.75 -5.78
CA GLY A 120 -9.88 1.28 -6.57
C GLY A 120 -10.83 2.18 -5.79
N GLU A 121 -10.65 2.35 -4.48
CA GLU A 121 -11.45 3.25 -3.66
C GLU A 121 -10.80 4.64 -3.60
N GLN A 122 -11.61 5.67 -3.65
CA GLN A 122 -11.21 7.04 -3.36
C GLN A 122 -12.14 7.61 -2.30
N ARG A 123 -11.61 8.42 -1.39
CA ARG A 123 -12.38 8.96 -0.27
C ARG A 123 -12.01 10.41 0.01
N THR A 124 -13.01 11.23 0.30
CA THR A 124 -12.81 12.60 0.80
C THR A 124 -13.06 12.63 2.30
N VAL A 125 -12.15 13.20 3.06
CA VAL A 125 -12.22 13.36 4.52
C VAL A 125 -12.11 14.83 4.85
N HIS A 126 -13.08 15.34 5.62
CA HIS A 126 -13.04 16.69 6.17
C HIS A 126 -12.45 16.63 7.58
N LEU A 127 -11.36 17.38 7.81
CA LEU A 127 -10.67 17.42 9.09
C LEU A 127 -11.20 18.55 9.98
N ALA A 128 -10.90 18.48 11.28
CA ALA A 128 -11.43 19.39 12.29
C ALA A 128 -10.99 20.85 12.12
N ASP A 129 -9.88 21.10 11.42
CA ASP A 129 -9.35 22.43 11.11
C ASP A 129 -9.91 23.02 9.80
N GLY A 130 -10.88 22.34 9.16
CA GLY A 130 -11.44 22.71 7.86
C GLY A 130 -10.61 22.26 6.66
N THR A 131 -9.50 21.55 6.87
CA THR A 131 -8.74 20.94 5.78
C THR A 131 -9.56 19.84 5.10
N VAL A 132 -9.50 19.80 3.77
CA VAL A 132 -10.07 18.72 2.97
C VAL A 132 -8.94 17.82 2.48
N LEU A 133 -9.06 16.53 2.78
CA LEU A 133 -8.11 15.50 2.38
C LEU A 133 -8.80 14.53 1.44
N ASN A 134 -8.35 14.46 0.19
CA ASN A 134 -8.76 13.41 -0.74
C ASN A 134 -7.70 12.30 -0.67
N LEU A 135 -8.12 11.08 -0.39
CA LEU A 135 -7.30 9.88 -0.43
C LEU A 135 -7.55 9.17 -1.76
N ASN A 136 -6.46 8.87 -2.48
CA ASN A 136 -6.52 8.10 -3.71
C ASN A 136 -6.61 6.60 -3.42
N THR A 137 -6.60 5.77 -4.47
CA THR A 137 -6.52 4.30 -4.36
C THR A 137 -5.39 3.85 -3.44
N HIS A 138 -5.66 2.84 -2.60
CA HIS A 138 -4.66 2.18 -1.76
C HIS A 138 -3.79 3.14 -0.93
N SER A 139 -4.43 4.08 -0.24
CA SER A 139 -3.75 5.10 0.57
C SER A 139 -4.00 4.89 2.05
N ALA A 140 -3.03 5.25 2.88
CA ALA A 140 -3.10 5.16 4.34
C ALA A 140 -2.48 6.39 4.99
N VAL A 141 -3.23 7.00 5.91
CA VAL A 141 -2.90 8.27 6.53
C VAL A 141 -3.24 8.27 8.02
N ASP A 142 -2.33 8.80 8.83
CA ASP A 142 -2.59 9.17 10.24
C ASP A 142 -2.82 10.66 10.38
N VAL A 143 -3.75 11.05 11.24
CA VAL A 143 -4.05 12.45 11.54
C VAL A 143 -3.65 12.75 12.98
N ARG A 144 -2.58 13.55 13.14
CA ARG A 144 -1.97 13.85 14.44
C ARG A 144 -1.95 15.35 14.68
N PHE A 145 -3.06 15.90 15.17
CA PHE A 145 -3.14 17.31 15.51
C PHE A 145 -2.83 17.51 16.99
N ASP A 146 -1.94 18.46 17.29
CA ASP A 146 -1.57 18.86 18.65
C ASP A 146 -1.59 20.39 18.79
N ASP A 147 -1.27 20.91 19.96
CA ASP A 147 -1.31 22.36 20.24
C ASP A 147 -0.26 23.16 19.43
N LYS A 148 0.74 22.50 18.85
CA LYS A 148 1.86 23.12 18.13
C LYS A 148 1.73 22.99 16.62
N ARG A 149 1.15 21.90 16.11
CA ARG A 149 1.12 21.59 14.68
C ARG A 149 -0.08 20.74 14.26
N ARG A 150 -0.41 20.84 12.98
CA ARG A 150 -1.37 19.98 12.29
C ARG A 150 -0.59 19.00 11.42
N LEU A 151 -0.35 17.79 11.93
CA LEU A 151 0.47 16.79 11.25
C LEU A 151 -0.41 15.72 10.58
N ILE A 152 -0.13 15.48 9.31
CA ILE A 152 -0.62 14.34 8.54
C ILE A 152 0.56 13.44 8.25
N VAL A 153 0.50 12.17 8.62
CA VAL A 153 1.53 11.19 8.26
C VAL A 153 1.01 10.33 7.12
N LEU A 154 1.58 10.49 5.92
CA LEU A 154 1.25 9.66 4.77
C LEU A 154 2.11 8.40 4.79
N GLN A 155 1.50 7.29 5.17
CA GLN A 155 2.18 6.00 5.25
C GLN A 155 2.37 5.39 3.86
N GLU A 156 1.32 5.44 3.03
CA GLU A 156 1.30 4.83 1.70
C GLU A 156 0.29 5.53 0.79
N GLY A 157 0.51 5.41 -0.53
CA GLY A 157 -0.43 5.86 -1.54
C GLY A 157 -0.29 7.34 -1.87
N GLU A 158 -1.42 8.00 -2.09
CA GLU A 158 -1.47 9.36 -2.63
C GLU A 158 -2.62 10.16 -2.04
N ILE A 159 -2.34 11.42 -1.71
CA ILE A 159 -3.32 12.35 -1.17
C ILE A 159 -3.28 13.69 -1.89
N LEU A 160 -4.44 14.33 -1.97
CA LEU A 160 -4.57 15.75 -2.27
C LEU A 160 -5.02 16.46 -0.99
N VAL A 161 -4.29 17.51 -0.63
CA VAL A 161 -4.53 18.34 0.54
C VAL A 161 -5.00 19.71 0.07
N GLU A 162 -6.09 20.18 0.65
CA GLU A 162 -6.55 21.57 0.57
C GLU A 162 -6.68 22.12 1.99
N THR A 163 -5.72 22.93 2.42
CA THR A 163 -5.60 23.34 3.82
C THR A 163 -6.72 24.27 4.27
N GLY A 164 -7.26 24.03 5.46
CA GLY A 164 -8.20 24.93 6.13
C GLY A 164 -7.56 26.25 6.55
N HIS A 165 -8.41 27.28 6.68
CA HIS A 165 -8.01 28.66 7.03
C HIS A 165 -8.29 28.96 8.51
N GLY A 166 -7.63 29.98 9.06
CA GLY A 166 -7.93 30.50 10.40
C GLY A 166 -7.22 29.77 11.55
N ASP A 167 -6.35 28.81 11.24
CA ASP A 167 -5.49 28.14 12.22
C ASP A 167 -4.02 28.56 12.03
N ALA A 168 -3.42 29.13 13.07
CA ALA A 168 -2.03 29.61 13.05
C ALA A 168 -1.00 28.47 13.12
N ARG A 169 -1.40 27.26 13.53
CA ARG A 169 -0.50 26.10 13.61
C ARG A 169 -0.06 25.71 12.20
N PRO A 170 1.24 25.41 11.97
CA PRO A 170 1.71 24.92 10.69
C PRO A 170 1.02 23.61 10.33
N PHE A 171 0.61 23.49 9.07
CA PHE A 171 0.13 22.24 8.49
C PHE A 171 1.28 21.51 7.81
N ILE A 172 1.54 20.28 8.22
CA ILE A 172 2.69 19.49 7.80
C ILE A 172 2.19 18.13 7.33
N VAL A 173 2.62 17.73 6.13
CA VAL A 173 2.55 16.34 5.68
C VAL A 173 3.93 15.72 5.88
N GLU A 174 3.99 14.59 6.55
CA GLU A 174 5.23 13.84 6.78
C GLU A 174 5.15 12.49 6.05
N THR A 175 6.30 12.10 5.52
CA THR A 175 6.53 10.81 4.86
C THR A 175 7.88 10.27 5.33
N ARG A 176 8.22 9.05 4.92
CA ARG A 176 9.53 8.45 5.24
C ARG A 176 10.70 9.29 4.74
N GLU A 177 10.59 10.01 3.61
CA GLU A 177 11.72 10.75 3.04
C GLU A 177 11.85 12.18 3.57
N GLY A 178 10.84 12.71 4.26
CA GLY A 178 10.87 14.06 4.78
C GLY A 178 9.49 14.66 5.01
N SER A 179 9.48 15.98 5.22
CA SER A 179 8.28 16.74 5.57
C SER A 179 7.98 17.84 4.56
N MET A 180 6.70 18.15 4.43
CA MET A 180 6.16 19.14 3.50
C MET A 180 5.23 20.06 4.28
N ARG A 181 5.65 21.31 4.47
CA ARG A 181 4.90 22.32 5.22
C ARG A 181 4.12 23.20 4.25
N ALA A 182 2.81 23.19 4.42
CA ALA A 182 1.91 24.01 3.61
C ALA A 182 2.02 25.48 4.01
N LEU A 183 2.11 26.38 3.02
CA LEU A 183 2.07 27.83 3.22
C LEU A 183 0.68 28.42 2.89
N GLY A 184 -0.39 27.64 3.11
CA GLY A 184 -1.79 27.98 2.80
C GLY A 184 -2.18 27.60 1.38
N THR A 185 -2.17 26.30 1.05
CA THR A 185 -2.05 25.79 -0.32
C THR A 185 -2.89 24.55 -0.58
N ARG A 186 -3.10 24.29 -1.87
CA ARG A 186 -3.57 23.01 -2.42
C ARG A 186 -2.40 22.29 -3.08
N PHE A 187 -2.16 21.03 -2.70
CA PHE A 187 -1.03 20.24 -3.22
C PHE A 187 -1.30 18.74 -3.12
N LEU A 188 -0.50 17.98 -3.87
CA LEU A 188 -0.52 16.52 -3.97
C LEU A 188 0.76 15.95 -3.35
N VAL A 189 0.61 14.85 -2.62
CA VAL A 189 1.72 14.08 -2.08
C VAL A 189 1.49 12.61 -2.45
N LYS A 190 2.42 12.03 -3.20
CA LYS A 190 2.38 10.63 -3.66
C LYS A 190 3.62 9.89 -3.21
N ARG A 191 3.43 8.76 -2.52
CA ARG A 191 4.49 7.79 -2.23
C ARG A 191 4.83 7.03 -3.51
N GLU A 192 6.10 7.01 -3.86
CA GLU A 192 6.66 6.24 -4.97
C GLU A 192 7.82 5.38 -4.47
N GLU A 193 8.21 4.38 -5.25
CA GLU A 193 9.35 3.50 -4.91
C GLU A 193 10.65 4.29 -4.73
N ALA A 194 10.86 5.34 -5.55
CA ALA A 194 12.07 6.15 -5.54
C ALA A 194 12.04 7.32 -4.53
N GLY A 195 10.93 7.55 -3.82
CA GLY A 195 10.75 8.66 -2.87
C GLY A 195 9.33 9.19 -2.84
N THR A 196 9.15 10.41 -2.33
CA THR A 196 7.84 11.07 -2.26
C THR A 196 7.74 12.16 -3.32
N ARG A 197 6.75 12.07 -4.22
CA ARG A 197 6.48 13.12 -5.19
C ARG A 197 5.59 14.19 -4.58
N LEU A 198 6.09 15.41 -4.53
CA LEU A 198 5.34 16.61 -4.17
C LEU A 198 4.94 17.35 -5.45
N SER A 199 3.69 17.77 -5.53
CA SER A 199 3.12 18.48 -6.68
C SER A 199 2.24 19.63 -6.20
N VAL A 200 2.65 20.86 -6.46
CA VAL A 200 1.99 22.07 -5.91
C VAL A 200 0.98 22.61 -6.93
N LEU A 201 -0.30 22.62 -6.52
CA LEU A 201 -1.40 23.05 -7.38
C LEU A 201 -1.70 24.54 -7.24
N GLN A 202 -1.48 25.13 -6.06
CA GLN A 202 -1.73 26.55 -5.76
C GLN A 202 -0.75 27.05 -4.71
N SER A 203 -0.40 28.34 -4.71
CA SER A 203 0.47 28.95 -3.68
C SER A 203 1.87 28.29 -3.60
N ALA A 204 2.29 27.80 -2.42
CA ALA A 204 3.62 27.25 -2.22
C ALA A 204 3.67 26.22 -1.07
N VAL A 205 4.60 25.27 -1.17
CA VAL A 205 4.90 24.25 -0.16
C VAL A 205 6.39 24.26 0.12
N ALA A 206 6.75 24.32 1.39
CA ALA A 206 8.13 24.12 1.84
C ALA A 206 8.41 22.62 2.00
N ALA A 207 9.38 22.10 1.26
CA ALA A 207 9.80 20.70 1.33
C ALA A 207 11.14 20.59 2.06
N HIS A 208 11.21 19.67 3.01
CA HIS A 208 12.37 19.45 3.86
C HIS A 208 12.73 17.95 3.88
N PRO A 209 13.83 17.55 3.22
CA PRO A 209 14.33 16.19 3.27
C PRO A 209 14.74 15.78 4.68
N GLN A 210 14.61 14.49 5.03
CA GLN A 210 14.89 14.01 6.38
C GLN A 210 16.38 14.20 6.81
N SER A 211 17.32 13.99 5.89
CA SER A 211 18.76 13.99 6.16
C SER A 211 19.46 15.29 5.74
N ASN A 212 18.73 16.24 5.15
CA ASN A 212 19.29 17.50 4.67
C ASN A 212 18.63 18.67 5.41
N PRO A 213 19.42 19.57 6.05
CA PRO A 213 18.87 20.70 6.78
C PRO A 213 18.23 21.78 5.89
N GLU A 214 18.50 21.79 4.57
CA GLU A 214 17.96 22.83 3.70
C GLU A 214 16.49 22.60 3.33
N GLU A 215 15.66 23.59 3.65
CA GLU A 215 14.27 23.66 3.19
C GLU A 215 14.22 24.31 1.81
N GLN A 216 13.47 23.72 0.89
CA GLN A 216 13.25 24.27 -0.45
C GLN A 216 11.77 24.56 -0.67
N ILE A 217 11.48 25.77 -1.15
CA ILE A 217 10.11 26.19 -1.45
C ILE A 217 9.77 25.81 -2.88
N LEU A 218 8.67 25.08 -3.04
CA LEU A 218 8.04 24.81 -4.32
C LEU A 218 6.83 25.72 -4.49
N HIS A 219 6.69 26.24 -5.69
CA HIS A 219 5.60 27.12 -6.09
C HIS A 219 4.59 26.39 -6.97
N GLU A 220 3.43 27.01 -7.16
CA GLU A 220 2.39 26.57 -8.07
C GLU A 220 2.92 26.13 -9.45
N GLY A 221 2.38 25.02 -9.95
CA GLY A 221 2.76 24.45 -11.25
C GLY A 221 4.09 23.71 -11.23
N GLN A 222 4.70 23.52 -10.05
CA GLN A 222 5.95 22.77 -9.88
C GLN A 222 5.70 21.41 -9.24
N GLN A 223 6.53 20.44 -9.62
CA GLN A 223 6.62 19.14 -8.98
C GLN A 223 8.08 18.73 -8.76
N VAL A 224 8.32 17.93 -7.73
CA VAL A 224 9.66 17.41 -7.39
C VAL A 224 9.55 16.03 -6.76
N LEU A 225 10.60 15.22 -6.92
CA LEU A 225 10.77 13.99 -6.16
C LEU A 225 11.63 14.28 -4.92
N LEU A 226 11.03 14.18 -3.74
CA LEU A 226 11.69 14.25 -2.45
C LEU A 226 12.29 12.88 -2.09
N ARG A 227 13.59 12.86 -1.80
CA ARG A 227 14.31 11.73 -1.24
C ARG A 227 14.83 12.10 0.14
N SER A 228 15.24 11.11 0.93
CA SER A 228 15.75 11.38 2.28
C SER A 228 16.98 12.28 2.30
N ASP A 229 17.82 12.21 1.26
CA ASP A 229 19.08 12.94 1.11
C ASP A 229 18.94 14.30 0.40
N GLY A 230 17.79 14.57 -0.24
CA GLY A 230 17.61 15.81 -0.98
C GLY A 230 16.38 15.83 -1.89
N LEU A 231 16.28 16.91 -2.65
CA LEU A 231 15.28 17.07 -3.70
C LEU A 231 15.89 16.78 -5.07
N GLY A 232 15.13 16.08 -5.91
CA GLY A 232 15.44 15.95 -7.32
C GLY A 232 15.24 17.26 -8.09
N SER A 233 15.38 17.22 -9.41
CA SER A 233 15.09 18.37 -10.26
C SER A 233 13.63 18.78 -10.15
N ILE A 234 13.39 20.08 -9.94
CA ILE A 234 12.06 20.67 -10.05
C ILE A 234 11.66 20.70 -11.52
N VAL A 235 10.50 20.14 -11.83
CA VAL A 235 9.94 20.12 -13.19
C VAL A 235 8.52 20.68 -13.18
N ALA A 236 7.99 21.00 -14.36
CA ALA A 236 6.60 21.44 -14.51
C ALA A 236 5.64 20.34 -14.09
N LEU A 237 4.54 20.72 -13.44
CA LEU A 237 3.47 19.82 -13.03
C LEU A 237 2.81 19.18 -14.26
N ASN A 238 2.49 17.89 -14.15
CA ASN A 238 1.80 17.19 -15.22
C ASN A 238 0.37 17.75 -15.41
N PRO A 239 -0.10 17.88 -16.67
CA PRO A 239 -1.49 18.28 -16.94
C PRO A 239 -2.49 17.36 -16.24
N GLY A 240 -3.44 17.95 -15.53
CA GLY A 240 -4.48 17.18 -14.83
C GLY A 240 -3.97 16.30 -13.70
N ALA A 241 -2.87 16.68 -13.02
CA ALA A 241 -2.35 15.95 -11.86
C ALA A 241 -3.40 15.72 -10.76
N ASP A 242 -4.40 16.60 -10.63
CA ASP A 242 -5.50 16.47 -9.68
C ASP A 242 -6.73 15.73 -10.23
N ALA A 243 -6.71 15.31 -11.50
CA ALA A 243 -7.89 14.75 -12.19
C ALA A 243 -8.40 13.46 -11.55
N TRP A 244 -7.53 12.72 -10.85
CA TRP A 244 -7.93 11.50 -10.17
C TRP A 244 -8.98 11.78 -9.09
N THR A 245 -8.99 12.97 -8.50
CA THR A 245 -10.02 13.39 -7.52
C THR A 245 -11.43 13.41 -8.12
N ARG A 246 -11.53 13.46 -9.46
CA ARG A 246 -12.77 13.41 -10.26
C ARG A 246 -12.94 12.07 -10.98
N GLY A 247 -12.19 11.04 -10.58
CA GLY A 247 -12.27 9.70 -11.17
C GLY A 247 -11.65 9.58 -12.57
N MET A 248 -10.75 10.50 -12.94
CA MET A 248 -10.12 10.54 -14.26
C MET A 248 -8.60 10.55 -14.18
N LEU A 249 -7.93 9.94 -15.15
CA LEU A 249 -6.49 10.04 -15.37
C LEU A 249 -6.25 10.80 -16.66
N VAL A 250 -5.58 11.95 -16.57
CA VAL A 250 -5.23 12.78 -17.73
C VAL A 250 -3.75 12.55 -18.02
N VAL A 251 -3.44 12.26 -19.28
CA VAL A 251 -2.08 12.10 -19.75
C VAL A 251 -1.87 12.90 -21.02
N ASP A 252 -0.68 13.48 -21.15
CA ASP A 252 -0.25 14.18 -22.34
C ASP A 252 1.13 13.67 -22.78
N ASN A 253 1.19 13.13 -23.99
CA ASN A 253 2.39 12.52 -24.58
C ASN A 253 3.10 11.50 -23.65
N ALA A 254 2.31 10.76 -22.86
CA ALA A 254 2.82 9.77 -21.92
C ALA A 254 3.18 8.47 -22.64
N ARG A 255 4.14 7.72 -22.09
CA ARG A 255 4.43 6.35 -22.56
C ARG A 255 3.27 5.44 -22.15
N LEU A 256 2.90 4.52 -23.03
CA LEU A 256 1.85 3.54 -22.77
C LEU A 256 2.15 2.73 -21.50
N GLY A 257 3.42 2.39 -21.26
CA GLY A 257 3.81 1.69 -20.05
C GLY A 257 3.52 2.45 -18.76
N ASP A 258 3.71 3.77 -18.75
CA ASP A 258 3.46 4.61 -17.58
C ASP A 258 1.94 4.71 -17.33
N LEU A 259 1.14 4.85 -18.41
CA LEU A 259 -0.32 4.84 -18.33
C LEU A 259 -0.84 3.50 -17.78
N VAL A 260 -0.36 2.38 -18.33
CA VAL A 260 -0.78 1.03 -17.92
C VAL A 260 -0.38 0.75 -16.47
N HIS A 261 0.81 1.19 -16.05
CA HIS A 261 1.25 1.11 -14.67
C HIS A 261 0.33 1.91 -13.74
N GLU A 262 0.00 3.16 -14.08
CA GLU A 262 -0.88 4.00 -13.28
C GLU A 262 -2.30 3.42 -13.20
N LEU A 263 -2.89 2.94 -14.31
CA LEU A 263 -4.18 2.23 -14.32
C LEU A 263 -4.16 0.95 -13.47
N GLY A 264 -3.00 0.28 -13.42
CA GLY A 264 -2.78 -0.89 -12.57
C GLY A 264 -3.03 -0.63 -11.09
N ARG A 265 -2.79 0.60 -10.60
CA ARG A 265 -3.02 1.00 -9.20
C ARG A 265 -4.48 1.00 -8.78
N TYR A 266 -5.41 1.10 -9.74
CA TYR A 266 -6.85 1.23 -9.48
C TYR A 266 -7.62 -0.08 -9.59
N ARG A 267 -6.94 -1.18 -9.96
CA ARG A 267 -7.57 -2.48 -10.17
C ARG A 267 -6.89 -3.55 -9.35
N ARG A 268 -7.67 -4.59 -9.03
CA ARG A 268 -7.12 -5.84 -8.49
C ARG A 268 -6.52 -6.68 -9.62
N GLY A 269 -5.50 -7.46 -9.28
CA GLY A 269 -4.79 -8.31 -10.23
C GLY A 269 -3.63 -7.60 -10.92
N HIS A 270 -3.03 -8.29 -11.87
CA HIS A 270 -1.91 -7.81 -12.66
C HIS A 270 -2.41 -7.18 -13.96
N LEU A 271 -1.91 -5.97 -14.24
CA LEU A 271 -2.02 -5.30 -15.52
C LEU A 271 -0.60 -5.02 -16.03
N GLY A 272 -0.23 -5.71 -17.10
CA GLY A 272 1.08 -5.60 -17.73
C GLY A 272 1.00 -4.91 -19.09
N VAL A 273 2.17 -4.49 -19.59
CA VAL A 273 2.37 -4.01 -20.96
C VAL A 273 3.51 -4.81 -21.59
N ALA A 274 3.37 -5.18 -22.85
CA ALA A 274 4.45 -5.84 -23.59
C ALA A 274 5.56 -4.83 -23.91
N PRO A 275 6.85 -5.20 -23.82
CA PRO A 275 7.96 -4.26 -24.00
C PRO A 275 8.00 -3.57 -25.36
N ASP A 276 7.50 -4.22 -26.41
CA ASP A 276 7.48 -3.73 -27.79
C ASP A 276 6.45 -2.62 -28.05
N VAL A 277 5.47 -2.45 -27.15
CA VAL A 277 4.46 -1.38 -27.22
C VAL A 277 4.55 -0.39 -26.05
N ALA A 278 5.38 -0.66 -25.04
CA ALA A 278 5.49 0.16 -23.83
C ALA A 278 5.89 1.62 -24.12
N ASP A 279 6.64 1.87 -25.18
CA ASP A 279 7.13 3.19 -25.59
C ASP A 279 6.16 3.98 -26.48
N LEU A 280 5.03 3.39 -26.89
CA LEU A 280 4.01 4.11 -27.64
C LEU A 280 3.51 5.33 -26.86
N ARG A 281 3.24 6.43 -27.58
CA ARG A 281 2.82 7.69 -26.97
C ARG A 281 1.31 7.83 -27.03
N ILE A 282 0.73 8.32 -25.93
CA ILE A 282 -0.70 8.55 -25.83
C ILE A 282 -1.01 9.85 -25.08
N THR A 283 -2.00 10.55 -25.61
CA THR A 283 -2.64 11.71 -25.00
C THR A 283 -4.12 11.41 -24.87
N GLY A 284 -4.70 11.70 -23.71
CA GLY A 284 -6.12 11.45 -23.48
C GLY A 284 -6.54 11.54 -22.03
N SER A 285 -7.83 11.30 -21.79
CA SER A 285 -8.43 11.23 -20.47
C SER A 285 -9.11 9.87 -20.29
N PHE A 286 -8.73 9.16 -19.23
CA PHE A 286 -9.11 7.78 -18.99
C PHE A 286 -9.91 7.65 -17.68
N PRO A 287 -11.07 6.98 -17.67
CA PRO A 287 -11.84 6.78 -16.45
C PRO A 287 -11.12 5.79 -15.50
N LEU A 288 -11.06 6.13 -14.21
CA LEU A 288 -10.41 5.32 -13.18
C LEU A 288 -11.35 4.31 -12.50
N HIS A 289 -12.66 4.60 -12.45
CA HIS A 289 -13.64 3.69 -11.86
C HIS A 289 -13.93 2.44 -12.69
N ASP A 290 -13.63 2.50 -13.99
CA ASP A 290 -13.81 1.39 -14.94
C ASP A 290 -12.57 1.27 -15.82
N THR A 291 -11.55 0.59 -15.30
CA THR A 291 -10.28 0.42 -16.00
C THR A 291 -10.43 -0.41 -17.28
N ASP A 292 -11.46 -1.24 -17.40
CA ASP A 292 -11.70 -1.98 -18.65
C ASP A 292 -12.14 -1.03 -19.77
N LYS A 293 -12.99 -0.04 -19.48
CA LYS A 293 -13.29 1.04 -20.44
C LYS A 293 -12.06 1.85 -20.81
N ALA A 294 -11.20 2.17 -19.84
CA ALA A 294 -9.94 2.87 -20.11
C ALA A 294 -9.04 2.08 -21.08
N LEU A 295 -8.89 0.77 -20.88
CA LEU A 295 -8.11 -0.09 -21.76
C LEU A 295 -8.75 -0.20 -23.17
N SER A 296 -10.08 -0.33 -23.26
CA SER A 296 -10.78 -0.37 -24.55
C SER A 296 -10.58 0.91 -25.37
N ALA A 297 -10.38 2.07 -24.73
CA ALA A 297 -10.09 3.33 -25.42
C ALA A 297 -8.71 3.36 -26.10
N LEU A 298 -7.81 2.43 -25.77
CA LEU A 298 -6.49 2.31 -26.41
C LEU A 298 -6.56 1.68 -27.80
N LEU A 299 -7.53 0.79 -28.03
CA LEU A 299 -7.62 -0.04 -29.23
C LEU A 299 -7.80 0.76 -30.54
N PRO A 300 -8.59 1.86 -30.59
CA PRO A 300 -8.77 2.61 -31.82
C PRO A 300 -7.59 3.52 -32.17
N THR A 301 -6.73 3.84 -31.20
CA THR A 301 -5.68 4.86 -31.34
C THR A 301 -4.28 4.26 -31.44
N LEU A 302 -4.06 3.05 -30.91
CA LEU A 302 -2.77 2.38 -30.89
C LEU A 302 -2.86 0.98 -31.51
N PRO A 303 -1.77 0.48 -32.13
CA PRO A 303 -1.70 -0.87 -32.69
C PRO A 303 -1.52 -1.93 -31.58
N VAL A 304 -2.45 -1.96 -30.63
CA VAL A 304 -2.42 -2.80 -29.43
C VAL A 304 -3.67 -3.67 -29.32
N GLN A 305 -3.54 -4.79 -28.63
CA GLN A 305 -4.62 -5.68 -28.24
C GLN A 305 -4.58 -5.92 -26.73
N ILE A 306 -5.72 -6.30 -26.15
CA ILE A 306 -5.83 -6.64 -24.72
C ILE A 306 -5.91 -8.15 -24.59
N GLU A 307 -4.84 -8.76 -24.09
CA GLU A 307 -4.79 -10.19 -23.80
C GLU A 307 -5.26 -10.44 -22.37
N ARG A 308 -6.32 -11.24 -22.22
CA ARG A 308 -6.87 -11.63 -20.92
C ARG A 308 -6.56 -13.10 -20.67
N HIS A 309 -5.49 -13.38 -19.95
CA HIS A 309 -5.17 -14.76 -19.57
C HIS A 309 -6.10 -15.26 -18.45
N THR A 310 -6.47 -14.37 -17.52
CA THR A 310 -7.45 -14.64 -16.44
C THR A 310 -8.19 -13.33 -16.07
N PRO A 311 -9.27 -13.37 -15.25
CA PRO A 311 -9.91 -12.16 -14.74
C PRO A 311 -8.96 -11.21 -13.97
N TYR A 312 -7.87 -11.74 -13.42
CA TYR A 312 -6.88 -10.99 -12.64
C TYR A 312 -5.53 -10.84 -13.35
N TRP A 313 -5.43 -11.21 -14.63
CA TRP A 313 -4.20 -11.06 -15.41
C TRP A 313 -4.55 -10.56 -16.80
N VAL A 314 -4.25 -9.29 -17.03
CA VAL A 314 -4.45 -8.60 -18.30
C VAL A 314 -3.12 -8.04 -18.77
N THR A 315 -2.83 -8.20 -20.06
CA THR A 315 -1.62 -7.67 -20.69
C THR A 315 -2.03 -6.84 -21.90
N VAL A 316 -1.47 -5.63 -22.03
CA VAL A 316 -1.56 -4.84 -23.26
C VAL A 316 -0.41 -5.25 -24.17
N ALA A 317 -0.73 -5.92 -25.27
CA ALA A 317 0.25 -6.45 -26.22
C ALA A 317 0.09 -5.79 -27.60
N LYS A 318 1.05 -6.00 -28.50
CA LYS A 318 0.93 -5.57 -29.89
C LYS A 318 -0.21 -6.32 -30.58
N ALA A 319 -1.01 -5.61 -31.38
CA ALA A 319 -2.02 -6.25 -32.20
C ALA A 319 -1.37 -7.08 -33.30
N ASP A 320 -1.78 -8.34 -33.44
CA ASP A 320 -1.37 -9.15 -34.59
C ASP A 320 -2.00 -8.58 -35.85
N ILE A 321 -1.18 -8.16 -36.81
CA ILE A 321 -1.65 -7.80 -38.14
C ILE A 321 -2.11 -9.10 -38.79
N LYS A 322 -3.41 -9.36 -38.82
CA LYS A 322 -3.97 -10.49 -39.56
C LYS A 322 -3.67 -10.24 -41.05
N PRO A 323 -2.91 -11.12 -41.74
CA PRO A 323 -2.75 -10.98 -43.18
C PRO A 323 -4.13 -11.15 -43.84
N GLU A 324 -4.46 -10.22 -44.74
CA GLU A 324 -5.64 -10.31 -45.62
C GLU A 324 -5.56 -11.53 -46.56
#